data_AF-A0A7K6V9A0-F1
#
_entry.id   AF-A0A7K6V9A0-F1
#
_cell.length_a   1.000
_cell.length_b   1.000
_cell.length_c   1.000
_cell.angle_alpha   90.00
_cell.angle_beta   90.00
_cell.angle_gamma   90.00
#
_symmetry.space_group_name_H-M   'P 1'
#
loop_
_entity.id
_entity.type
_entity.pdbx_description
1 polymer ?
#
loop_
_entity_poly.entity_id
_entity_poly.type
_entity_poly.pdbx_seq_one_letter_code
_entity_poly.pdbx_strand_id
1 'polypeptide(L)'
;PAGAASAAALPLVINTWAFRTAAETAWRVLESGGSELDAVERGCGQCEIDQCDGSVGYGGSPDESGETTLDAMIMDGNTMEVGAVAALRRVKNAIGVARKVIEYTKHTLLVGESASLFAVKMGFPYEDLTTQKSLSLYSEWLNQSCQPNYWKNVMPDSSKSCGPYKRREVAYREQSSSQRSGHNHDTIG
;
A
#
# COMPACT_ATOMS: atom_id res chain seq x y z
N PRO A 1 44.66 -11.27 -4.89
CA PRO A 1 43.79 -11.17 -6.08
C PRO A 1 42.36 -10.82 -5.66
N ALA A 2 42.02 -9.53 -5.73
CA ALA A 2 40.65 -9.07 -5.53
C ALA A 2 39.83 -9.47 -6.76
N GLY A 3 38.87 -10.37 -6.60
CA GLY A 3 37.95 -10.77 -7.65
C GLY A 3 37.09 -9.58 -8.05
N ALA A 4 37.21 -9.13 -9.30
CA ALA A 4 36.28 -8.19 -9.88
C ALA A 4 34.88 -8.80 -9.80
N ALA A 5 33.96 -8.14 -9.10
CA ALA A 5 32.55 -8.47 -9.18
C ALA A 5 32.13 -8.33 -10.65
N SER A 6 31.76 -9.45 -11.29
CA SER A 6 31.13 -9.42 -12.60
C SER A 6 29.92 -8.50 -12.50
N ALA A 7 29.91 -7.41 -13.28
CA ALA A 7 28.71 -6.59 -13.41
C ALA A 7 27.55 -7.53 -13.76
N ALA A 8 26.45 -7.45 -13.00
CA ALA A 8 25.26 -8.24 -13.29
C ALA A 8 24.83 -7.95 -14.73
N ALA A 9 24.61 -8.99 -15.52
CA ALA A 9 24.11 -8.82 -16.89
C ALA A 9 22.70 -8.22 -16.82
N LEU A 10 22.46 -7.18 -17.60
CA LEU A 10 21.13 -6.61 -17.79
C LEU A 10 20.42 -7.33 -18.96
N PRO A 11 19.08 -7.46 -18.94
CA PRO A 11 18.15 -6.94 -17.91
C PRO A 11 18.21 -7.71 -16.58
N LEU A 12 17.75 -7.07 -15.51
CA LEU A 12 17.69 -7.65 -14.15
C LEU A 12 16.33 -7.33 -13.51
N VAL A 13 15.69 -8.34 -12.93
CA VAL A 13 14.44 -8.21 -12.17
C VAL A 13 14.68 -8.73 -10.76
N ILE A 14 14.31 -7.94 -9.76
CA ILE A 14 14.37 -8.31 -8.34
C ILE A 14 13.04 -7.92 -7.70
N ASN A 15 12.45 -8.83 -6.91
CA ASN A 15 11.28 -8.57 -6.09
C ASN A 15 11.50 -9.09 -4.66
N THR A 16 10.71 -8.60 -3.72
CA THR A 16 10.67 -9.10 -2.34
C THR A 16 9.95 -10.44 -2.25
N TRP A 17 10.34 -11.26 -1.28
CA TRP A 17 9.79 -12.59 -0.99
C TRP A 17 9.93 -13.59 -2.15
N ALA A 18 9.45 -14.82 -1.96
CA ALA A 18 9.56 -15.90 -2.94
C ALA A 18 8.43 -15.86 -3.99
N PHE A 19 7.99 -14.68 -4.42
CA PHE A 19 6.91 -14.50 -5.41
C PHE A 19 7.41 -14.71 -6.83
N ARG A 20 7.77 -15.96 -7.14
CA ARG A 20 8.42 -16.33 -8.40
C ARG A 20 7.58 -15.97 -9.63
N THR A 21 6.25 -16.16 -9.58
CA THR A 21 5.36 -15.83 -10.70
C THR A 21 5.42 -14.34 -11.05
N ALA A 22 5.49 -13.45 -10.05
CA ALA A 22 5.63 -12.01 -10.27
C ALA A 22 6.95 -11.67 -10.97
N ALA A 23 8.05 -12.26 -10.50
CA ALA A 23 9.37 -12.09 -11.10
C ALA A 23 9.43 -12.59 -12.55
N GLU A 24 8.88 -13.77 -12.80
CA GLU A 24 8.82 -14.37 -14.13
C GLU A 24 7.92 -13.57 -15.08
N THR A 25 6.79 -13.05 -14.59
CA THR A 25 5.91 -12.19 -15.39
C THR A 25 6.62 -10.90 -15.78
N ALA A 26 7.32 -10.24 -14.87
CA ALA A 26 8.14 -9.06 -15.18
C ALA A 26 9.27 -9.40 -16.17
N TRP A 27 9.96 -10.53 -15.98
CA TRP A 27 11.02 -10.99 -16.88
C TRP A 27 10.53 -11.20 -18.31
N ARG A 28 9.38 -11.86 -18.48
CA ARG A 28 8.79 -12.10 -19.82
C ARG A 28 8.50 -10.80 -20.57
N VAL A 29 8.13 -9.73 -19.86
CA VAL A 29 7.91 -8.41 -20.47
C VAL A 29 9.23 -7.87 -21.02
N LEU A 30 10.31 -7.90 -20.24
CA LEU A 30 11.63 -7.43 -20.68
C LEU A 30 12.20 -8.30 -21.82
N GLU A 31 12.05 -9.63 -21.72
CA GLU A 31 12.47 -10.58 -22.76
C GLU A 31 11.74 -10.32 -24.10
N SER A 32 10.50 -9.84 -24.04
CA SER A 32 9.71 -9.46 -25.21
C SER A 32 10.00 -8.04 -25.72
N GLY A 33 10.96 -7.33 -25.13
CA GLY A 33 11.33 -5.95 -25.49
C GLY A 33 10.39 -4.86 -24.94
N GLY A 34 9.60 -5.17 -23.92
CA GLY A 34 8.81 -4.18 -23.18
C GLY A 34 9.68 -3.27 -22.30
N SER A 35 9.10 -2.16 -21.84
CA SER A 35 9.82 -1.21 -20.97
C SER A 35 9.97 -1.73 -19.54
N GLU A 36 10.89 -1.14 -18.77
CA GLU A 36 11.05 -1.39 -17.35
C GLU A 36 9.77 -1.08 -16.57
N LEU A 37 9.06 -0.02 -16.96
CA LEU A 37 7.78 0.37 -16.35
C LEU A 37 6.69 -0.67 -16.62
N ASP A 38 6.63 -1.21 -17.84
CA ASP A 38 5.72 -2.32 -18.18
C ASP A 38 6.03 -3.57 -17.38
N ALA A 39 7.32 -3.89 -17.21
CA ALA A 39 7.75 -5.07 -16.47
C ALA A 39 7.35 -4.98 -14.99
N VAL A 40 7.57 -3.83 -14.35
CA VAL A 40 7.19 -3.61 -12.95
C VAL A 40 5.68 -3.65 -12.77
N GLU A 41 4.91 -2.96 -13.62
CA GLU A 41 3.44 -2.98 -13.55
C GLU A 41 2.89 -4.41 -13.66
N ARG A 42 3.37 -5.18 -14.65
CA ARG A 42 2.91 -6.56 -14.86
C ARG A 42 3.34 -7.51 -13.75
N GLY A 43 4.56 -7.37 -13.25
CA GLY A 43 5.05 -8.17 -12.13
C GLY A 43 4.24 -7.94 -10.85
N CYS A 44 4.05 -6.68 -10.46
CA CYS A 44 3.22 -6.32 -9.30
C CYS A 44 1.76 -6.73 -9.48
N GLY A 45 1.17 -6.45 -10.66
CA GLY A 45 -0.22 -6.81 -10.96
C GLY A 45 -0.46 -8.32 -10.93
N GLN A 46 0.54 -9.13 -11.26
CA GLN A 46 0.46 -10.58 -11.08
C GLN A 46 0.27 -10.97 -9.61
N CYS A 47 0.98 -10.31 -8.68
CA CYS A 47 0.79 -10.58 -7.25
C CYS A 47 -0.55 -10.08 -6.70
N GLU A 48 -1.13 -9.02 -7.27
CA GLU A 48 -2.49 -8.58 -6.92
C GLU A 48 -3.55 -9.61 -7.35
N ILE A 49 -3.33 -10.29 -8.49
CA ILE A 49 -4.20 -11.35 -8.99
C ILE A 49 -4.04 -12.63 -8.15
N ASP A 50 -2.79 -13.04 -7.91
CA ASP A 50 -2.45 -14.27 -7.18
C ASP A 50 -2.66 -14.13 -5.66
N GLN A 51 -2.97 -12.92 -5.19
CA GLN A 51 -3.13 -12.58 -3.78
C GLN A 51 -1.90 -13.03 -2.96
N CYS A 52 -0.69 -12.64 -3.38
CA CYS A 52 0.58 -13.11 -2.82
C CYS A 52 0.61 -13.03 -1.28
N ASP A 53 0.75 -14.19 -0.63
CA ASP A 53 0.66 -14.42 0.82
C ASP A 53 -0.61 -13.87 1.52
N GLY A 54 -1.64 -13.49 0.76
CA GLY A 54 -2.80 -12.74 1.26
C GLY A 54 -2.45 -11.32 1.72
N SER A 55 -1.29 -10.79 1.33
CA SER A 55 -0.79 -9.46 1.70
C SER A 55 -0.86 -8.45 0.56
N VAL A 56 -1.04 -8.92 -0.68
CA VAL A 56 -1.12 -8.08 -1.89
C VAL A 56 -2.46 -8.32 -2.59
N GLY A 57 -3.07 -7.24 -3.08
CA GLY A 57 -4.35 -7.30 -3.80
C GLY A 57 -5.56 -7.50 -2.90
N TYR A 58 -6.68 -7.85 -3.53
CA TYR A 58 -7.98 -8.00 -2.87
C TYR A 58 -8.04 -9.20 -1.92
N GLY A 59 -9.07 -9.27 -1.08
CA GLY A 59 -9.39 -10.44 -0.25
C GLY A 59 -8.40 -10.75 0.89
N GLY A 60 -7.43 -9.87 1.12
CA GLY A 60 -6.47 -9.92 2.22
C GLY A 60 -6.57 -8.70 3.13
N SER A 61 -5.97 -8.81 4.32
CA SER A 61 -5.71 -7.71 5.26
C SER A 61 -6.82 -6.65 5.41
N PRO A 62 -8.05 -7.03 5.81
CA PRO A 62 -9.11 -6.05 6.06
C PRO A 62 -8.73 -5.12 7.23
N ASP A 63 -9.15 -3.86 7.15
CA ASP A 63 -8.96 -2.87 8.21
C ASP A 63 -9.94 -3.06 9.38
N GLU A 64 -9.92 -2.15 10.37
CA GLU A 64 -10.81 -2.23 11.55
C GLU A 64 -12.30 -2.06 11.21
N SER A 65 -12.64 -1.64 9.98
CA SER A 65 -14.02 -1.61 9.47
C SER A 65 -14.39 -2.87 8.68
N GLY A 66 -13.44 -3.78 8.47
CA GLY A 66 -13.59 -5.00 7.70
C GLY A 66 -13.34 -4.82 6.19
N GLU A 67 -12.90 -3.63 5.75
CA GLU A 67 -12.68 -3.32 4.35
C GLU A 67 -11.22 -3.56 3.95
N THR A 68 -11.01 -4.20 2.79
CA THR A 68 -9.69 -4.24 2.16
C THR A 68 -9.50 -2.95 1.36
N THR A 69 -8.44 -2.20 1.67
CA THR A 69 -7.98 -1.05 0.88
C THR A 69 -6.55 -1.28 0.42
N LEU A 70 -6.19 -0.78 -0.77
CA LEU A 70 -4.92 -1.10 -1.42
C LEU A 70 -4.04 0.15 -1.57
N ASP A 71 -2.74 -0.05 -1.38
CA ASP A 71 -1.71 0.96 -1.61
C ASP A 71 -0.77 0.46 -2.71
N ALA A 72 -0.43 1.32 -3.67
CA ALA A 72 0.51 0.99 -4.73
C ALA A 72 1.25 2.23 -5.22
N MET A 73 2.50 2.05 -5.66
CA MET A 73 3.33 3.10 -6.23
C MET A 73 4.21 2.54 -7.34
N ILE A 74 4.41 3.31 -8.39
CA ILE A 74 5.32 3.01 -9.48
C ILE A 74 6.14 4.27 -9.83
N MET A 75 7.39 4.08 -10.22
CA MET A 75 8.32 5.16 -10.55
C MET A 75 9.04 4.83 -11.86
N ASP A 76 9.11 5.81 -12.77
CA ASP A 76 9.97 5.75 -13.94
C ASP A 76 11.34 6.36 -13.61
N GLY A 77 12.41 5.55 -13.71
CA GLY A 77 13.77 5.99 -13.43
C GLY A 77 14.34 6.94 -14.49
N ASN A 78 13.78 6.99 -15.69
CA ASN A 78 14.24 7.86 -16.77
C ASN A 78 13.75 9.30 -16.60
N THR A 79 12.48 9.46 -16.21
CA THR A 79 11.83 10.77 -16.06
C THR A 79 11.74 11.23 -14.61
N MET A 80 11.97 10.34 -13.65
CA MET A 80 11.74 10.54 -12.22
C MET A 80 10.26 10.78 -11.87
N GLU A 81 9.34 10.48 -12.78
CA GLU A 81 7.90 10.57 -12.52
C GLU A 81 7.45 9.42 -11.62
N VAL A 82 6.53 9.76 -10.71
CA VAL A 82 5.98 8.83 -9.73
C VAL A 82 4.48 8.94 -9.77
N GLY A 83 3.81 7.79 -9.77
CA GLY A 83 2.38 7.68 -9.60
C GLY A 83 2.07 6.71 -8.47
N ALA A 84 1.15 7.11 -7.61
CA ALA A 84 0.80 6.37 -6.42
C ALA A 84 -0.68 6.50 -6.10
N VAL A 85 -1.19 5.45 -5.46
CA VAL A 85 -2.50 5.41 -4.84
C VAL A 85 -2.38 4.91 -3.42
N ALA A 86 -3.16 5.48 -2.50
CA ALA A 86 -3.25 5.00 -1.13
C ALA A 86 -4.69 4.94 -0.64
N ALA A 87 -4.99 4.00 0.26
CA ALA A 87 -6.33 3.65 0.68
C ALA A 87 -7.28 3.48 -0.53
N LEU A 88 -6.80 2.90 -1.63
CA LEU A 88 -7.60 2.70 -2.84
C LEU A 88 -8.70 1.70 -2.52
N ARG A 89 -9.94 2.12 -2.73
CA ARG A 89 -11.13 1.31 -2.43
C ARG A 89 -11.68 0.73 -3.73
N ARG A 90 -12.23 -0.47 -3.65
CA ARG A 90 -13.09 -1.06 -4.69
C ARG A 90 -12.50 -1.13 -6.11
N VAL A 91 -11.18 -1.26 -6.22
CA VAL A 91 -10.48 -1.46 -7.50
C VAL A 91 -9.37 -2.48 -7.26
N LYS A 92 -9.36 -3.59 -8.01
CA LYS A 92 -8.41 -4.69 -7.78
C LYS A 92 -6.98 -4.40 -8.23
N ASN A 93 -6.84 -3.73 -9.38
CA ASN A 93 -5.54 -3.48 -9.99
C ASN A 93 -4.96 -2.14 -9.52
N ALA A 94 -4.35 -2.11 -8.34
CA ALA A 94 -3.88 -0.89 -7.71
C ALA A 94 -2.65 -0.32 -8.42
N ILE A 95 -1.69 -1.16 -8.80
CA ILE A 95 -0.49 -0.74 -9.53
C ILE A 95 -0.81 -0.15 -10.90
N GLY A 96 -1.81 -0.70 -11.60
CA GLY A 96 -2.30 -0.16 -12.87
C GLY A 96 -2.90 1.23 -12.69
N VAL A 97 -3.66 1.47 -11.61
CA VAL A 97 -4.17 2.81 -11.30
C VAL A 97 -3.03 3.77 -10.98
N ALA A 98 -2.04 3.34 -10.19
CA ALA A 98 -0.84 4.12 -9.89
C ALA A 98 -0.10 4.54 -11.18
N ARG A 99 0.02 3.65 -12.17
CA ARG A 99 0.58 3.99 -13.48
C ARG A 99 -0.25 5.05 -14.21
N LYS A 100 -1.58 4.99 -14.14
CA LYS A 100 -2.43 6.04 -14.73
C LYS A 100 -2.28 7.39 -14.06
N VAL A 101 -1.86 7.46 -12.79
CA VAL A 101 -1.53 8.72 -12.14
C VAL A 101 -0.36 9.42 -12.85
N ILE A 102 0.69 8.67 -13.24
CA ILE A 102 1.79 9.19 -14.07
C ILE A 102 1.25 9.65 -15.43
N GLU A 103 0.56 8.76 -16.14
CA GLU A 103 0.23 8.97 -17.56
C GLU A 103 -0.80 10.08 -17.80
N TYR A 104 -1.70 10.33 -16.84
CA TYR A 104 -2.89 11.17 -17.06
C TYR A 104 -3.08 12.29 -16.04
N THR A 105 -2.10 12.53 -15.16
CA THR A 105 -2.16 13.64 -14.21
C THR A 105 -0.82 14.34 -14.07
N LYS A 106 -0.81 15.51 -13.43
CA LYS A 106 0.43 16.19 -12.99
C LYS A 106 0.68 15.98 -11.49
N HIS A 107 -0.03 15.05 -10.88
CA HIS A 107 0.05 14.74 -9.45
C HIS A 107 0.86 13.46 -9.24
N THR A 108 1.32 13.26 -8.01
CA THR A 108 2.07 12.07 -7.63
C THR A 108 1.20 11.04 -6.90
N LEU A 109 0.28 11.48 -6.05
CA LEU A 109 -0.49 10.61 -5.17
C LEU A 109 -1.98 10.98 -5.19
N LEU A 110 -2.84 9.98 -5.37
CA LEU A 110 -4.30 10.08 -5.16
C LEU A 110 -4.72 9.11 -4.06
N VAL A 111 -5.72 9.48 -3.26
CA VAL A 111 -6.09 8.65 -2.09
C VAL A 111 -7.60 8.40 -1.95
N GLY A 112 -7.93 7.29 -1.28
CA GLY A 112 -9.29 6.98 -0.84
C GLY A 112 -10.28 6.79 -1.99
N GLU A 113 -11.54 7.13 -1.72
CA GLU A 113 -12.63 7.09 -2.70
C GLU A 113 -12.35 7.96 -3.94
N SER A 114 -11.62 9.06 -3.79
CA SER A 114 -11.29 9.94 -4.91
C SER A 114 -10.34 9.26 -5.91
N ALA A 115 -9.41 8.42 -5.42
CA ALA A 115 -8.58 7.59 -6.29
C ALA A 115 -9.41 6.53 -7.03
N SER A 116 -10.43 5.95 -6.37
CA SER A 116 -11.36 5.00 -7.00
C SER A 116 -12.17 5.66 -8.12
N LEU A 117 -12.69 6.87 -7.90
CA LEU A 117 -13.40 7.63 -8.94
C LEU A 117 -12.50 8.00 -10.11
N PHE A 118 -11.22 8.33 -9.85
CA PHE A 118 -10.22 8.50 -10.89
C PHE A 118 -10.01 7.19 -11.68
N ALA A 119 -9.82 6.07 -10.99
CA ALA A 119 -9.63 4.76 -11.61
C ALA A 119 -10.80 4.39 -12.54
N VAL A 120 -12.05 4.62 -12.13
CA VAL A 120 -13.23 4.40 -12.97
C VAL A 120 -13.18 5.24 -14.24
N LYS A 121 -12.76 6.52 -14.16
CA LYS A 121 -12.59 7.36 -15.35
C LYS A 121 -11.49 6.87 -16.27
N MET A 122 -10.49 6.17 -15.74
CA MET A 122 -9.43 5.50 -16.49
C MET A 122 -9.82 4.11 -17.02
N GLY A 123 -11.06 3.67 -16.79
CA GLY A 123 -11.61 2.42 -17.30
C GLY A 123 -11.46 1.21 -16.38
N PHE A 124 -11.08 1.40 -15.11
CA PHE A 124 -11.02 0.31 -14.15
C PHE A 124 -12.42 -0.02 -13.60
N PRO A 125 -12.76 -1.31 -13.39
CA PRO A 125 -14.00 -1.70 -12.74
C PRO A 125 -14.06 -1.20 -11.29
N TYR A 126 -15.25 -0.80 -10.86
CA TYR A 126 -15.56 -0.50 -9.46
C TYR A 126 -16.27 -1.71 -8.84
N GLU A 127 -15.53 -2.50 -8.05
CA GLU A 127 -15.97 -3.82 -7.57
C GLU A 127 -15.55 -4.06 -6.12
N ASP A 128 -16.26 -4.95 -5.42
CA ASP A 128 -15.92 -5.31 -4.04
C ASP A 128 -14.59 -6.09 -4.00
N LEU A 129 -13.74 -5.74 -3.02
CA LEU A 129 -12.46 -6.42 -2.75
C LEU A 129 -12.60 -7.53 -1.71
N THR A 130 -13.76 -7.64 -1.08
CA THR A 130 -14.05 -8.60 -0.02
C THR A 130 -14.10 -10.03 -0.56
N THR A 131 -13.56 -10.97 0.21
CA THR A 131 -13.72 -12.41 -0.04
C THR A 131 -14.18 -13.12 1.22
N GLN A 132 -14.59 -14.39 1.11
CA GLN A 132 -14.92 -15.19 2.29
C GLN A 132 -13.75 -15.30 3.28
N LYS A 133 -12.51 -15.29 2.77
CA LYS A 133 -11.29 -15.30 3.59
C LYS A 133 -11.16 -14.03 4.41
N SER A 134 -11.27 -12.85 3.80
CA SER A 134 -11.17 -11.57 4.52
C SER A 134 -12.31 -11.40 5.52
N LEU A 135 -13.53 -11.85 5.19
CA LEU A 135 -14.65 -11.85 6.13
C LEU A 135 -14.39 -12.74 7.35
N SER A 136 -13.80 -13.93 7.15
CA SER A 136 -13.43 -14.82 8.26
C SER A 136 -12.38 -14.17 9.16
N LEU A 137 -11.32 -13.61 8.58
CA LEU A 137 -10.26 -12.93 9.32
C LEU A 137 -10.81 -11.79 10.18
N TYR A 138 -11.68 -10.95 9.60
CA TYR A 138 -12.29 -9.85 10.33
C TYR A 138 -13.23 -10.35 11.44
N SER A 139 -14.03 -11.38 11.17
CA SER A 139 -14.94 -11.96 12.18
C SER A 139 -14.19 -12.61 13.33
N GLU A 140 -13.09 -13.32 13.03
CA GLU A 140 -12.19 -13.90 14.04
C GLU A 140 -11.54 -12.82 14.90
N TRP A 141 -11.09 -11.72 14.29
CA TRP A 141 -10.53 -10.57 15.00
C TRP A 141 -11.56 -9.90 15.94
N LEU A 142 -12.80 -9.71 15.49
CA LEU A 142 -13.89 -9.21 16.33
C LEU A 142 -14.16 -10.14 17.52
N ASN A 143 -14.20 -11.46 17.28
CA ASN A 143 -14.39 -12.46 18.32
C ASN A 143 -13.23 -12.51 19.33
N GLN A 144 -12.04 -12.06 18.93
CA GLN A 144 -10.86 -11.92 19.80
C GLN A 144 -10.80 -10.54 20.48
N SER A 145 -11.93 -9.83 20.62
CA SER A 145 -11.99 -8.49 21.22
C SER A 145 -11.06 -7.49 20.51
N CYS A 146 -11.00 -7.59 19.19
CA CYS A 146 -10.21 -6.72 18.32
C CYS A 146 -8.70 -6.78 18.60
N GLN A 147 -8.18 -7.99 18.87
CA GLN A 147 -6.76 -8.19 19.14
C GLN A 147 -6.06 -8.95 18.00
N PRO A 148 -4.86 -8.52 17.58
CA PRO A 148 -4.18 -7.27 17.97
C PRO A 148 -4.83 -6.05 17.30
N ASN A 149 -4.60 -4.83 17.84
CA ASN A 149 -4.91 -3.58 17.16
C ASN A 149 -3.79 -2.54 17.40
N TYR A 150 -3.89 -1.40 16.72
CA TYR A 150 -2.83 -0.39 16.69
C TYR A 150 -3.16 0.87 17.52
N TRP A 151 -4.22 0.85 18.33
CA TRP A 151 -4.58 1.97 19.20
C TRP A 151 -3.75 1.98 20.49
N LYS A 152 -3.41 3.17 20.97
CA LYS A 152 -2.74 3.39 22.26
C LYS A 152 -3.30 4.63 22.97
N ASN A 153 -3.26 4.64 24.30
CA ASN A 153 -3.67 5.79 25.14
C ASN A 153 -5.14 6.24 24.94
N VAL A 154 -6.04 5.27 24.78
CA VAL A 154 -7.47 5.49 24.58
C VAL A 154 -8.33 4.78 25.62
N MET A 155 -9.62 5.12 25.64
CA MET A 155 -10.67 4.48 26.42
C MET A 155 -11.78 3.98 25.49
N PRO A 156 -12.27 2.74 25.60
CA PRO A 156 -11.81 1.71 26.55
C PRO A 156 -10.37 1.23 26.25
N ASP A 157 -9.79 0.44 27.16
CA ASP A 157 -8.41 -0.05 27.05
C ASP A 157 -8.25 -0.90 25.77
N SER A 158 -7.50 -0.37 24.80
CA SER A 158 -7.32 -1.00 23.48
C SER A 158 -6.63 -2.35 23.54
N SER A 159 -5.90 -2.67 24.62
CA SER A 159 -5.28 -3.99 24.80
C SER A 159 -6.27 -5.10 25.19
N LYS A 160 -7.54 -4.74 25.47
CA LYS A 160 -8.54 -5.67 26.04
C LYS A 160 -9.89 -5.65 25.35
N SER A 161 -10.20 -4.58 24.62
CA SER A 161 -11.55 -4.36 24.09
C SER A 161 -11.51 -3.63 22.77
N CYS A 162 -12.49 -3.93 21.93
CA CYS A 162 -12.79 -3.18 20.71
C CYS A 162 -13.18 -1.72 21.02
N GLY A 163 -13.09 -0.89 19.98
CA GLY A 163 -13.62 0.47 19.99
C GLY A 163 -15.16 0.53 19.95
N PRO A 164 -15.75 1.72 19.71
CA PRO A 164 -15.05 2.95 19.35
C PRO A 164 -14.24 3.51 20.52
N TYR A 165 -13.03 3.92 20.21
CA TYR A 165 -12.11 4.49 21.18
C TYR A 165 -12.29 6.01 21.30
N LYS A 166 -12.10 6.54 22.50
CA LYS A 166 -11.99 7.97 22.77
C LYS A 166 -10.63 8.25 23.38
N ARG A 167 -10.09 9.45 23.11
CA ARG A 167 -8.87 9.91 23.77
C ARG A 167 -9.03 9.79 25.28
N ARG A 168 -8.06 9.17 25.95
CA ARG A 168 -8.02 9.21 27.41
C ARG A 168 -7.74 10.65 27.83
N GLU A 169 -8.64 11.28 28.57
CA GLU A 169 -8.40 12.61 29.11
C GLU A 169 -7.18 12.56 30.02
N VAL A 170 -6.14 13.29 29.64
CA VAL A 170 -4.96 13.50 30.49
C VAL A 170 -5.23 14.79 31.25
N ALA A 171 -5.32 14.72 32.56
CA ALA A 171 -5.21 15.92 33.38
C ALA A 171 -3.82 16.53 33.11
N TYR A 172 -3.76 17.62 32.35
CA TYR A 172 -2.52 18.37 32.18
C TYR A 172 -2.08 18.87 33.55
N ARG A 173 -0.99 18.31 34.09
CA ARG A 173 -0.12 19.10 34.97
C ARG A 173 0.65 20.03 34.05
N GLU A 174 0.44 21.34 34.19
CA GLU A 174 1.30 22.34 33.57
C GLU A 174 2.74 22.09 33.99
N GLN A 175 3.53 21.43 33.14
CA GLN A 175 4.96 21.60 33.17
C GLN A 175 5.27 22.79 32.26
N SER A 176 5.47 23.94 32.90
CA SER A 176 6.13 25.09 32.29
C SER A 176 7.52 24.67 31.80
N SER A 177 7.65 24.22 30.55
CA SER A 177 8.94 24.11 29.87
C SER A 177 9.10 25.30 28.92
N SER A 178 9.78 26.33 29.42
CA SER A 178 10.12 27.56 28.73
C SER A 178 11.30 27.39 27.75
N GLN A 179 11.25 26.40 26.86
CA GLN A 179 12.24 26.27 25.79
C GLN A 179 11.59 25.89 24.45
N ARG A 180 10.92 26.87 23.83
CA ARG A 180 10.65 26.85 22.39
C ARG A 180 11.82 27.54 21.68
N SER A 181 12.68 26.75 21.03
CA SER A 181 13.71 27.27 20.12
C SER A 181 13.06 27.68 18.80
N GLY A 182 13.29 28.91 18.35
CA GLY A 182 12.80 29.42 17.06
C GLY A 182 13.48 28.82 15.83
N HIS A 183 14.33 27.79 15.99
CA HIS A 183 14.97 27.06 14.89
C HIS A 183 14.29 25.71 14.58
N ASN A 184 13.17 25.40 15.23
CA ASN A 184 12.38 24.22 14.93
C ASN A 184 11.43 24.54 13.77
N HIS A 185 11.93 24.47 12.55
CA HIS A 185 11.08 24.37 11.36
C HIS A 185 10.79 22.88 11.10
N ASP A 186 9.63 22.39 11.57
CA ASP A 186 9.07 21.15 11.07
C ASP A 186 8.31 21.45 9.77
N THR A 187 8.81 20.93 8.65
CA THR A 187 8.03 20.87 7.40
C THR A 187 7.37 19.49 7.35
N ILE A 188 6.11 19.41 7.81
CA ILE A 188 5.20 18.39 7.29
C ILE A 188 4.78 18.91 5.91
N GLY A 189 5.26 18.23 4.87
CA GLY A 189 4.81 18.38 3.49
C GLY A 189 3.80 17.29 3.15
#